data_AF-A0A9E2U9U3-F1
#
_entry.id   AF-A0A9E2U9U3-F1
#
_cell.length_a   1.000
_cell.length_b   1.000
_cell.length_c   1.000
_cell.angle_alpha   90.00
_cell.angle_beta   90.00
_cell.angle_gamma   90.00
#
_symmetry.space_group_name_H-M   'P 1'
#
loop_
_entity.id
_entity.type
_entity.pdbx_description
1 polymer ?
#
loop_
_entity_poly.entity_id
_entity_poly.type
_entity_poly.pdbx_seq_one_letter_code
_entity_poly.pdbx_strand_id
1 'polypeptide(L)'
;ASHICAFARARGEEEIIVIVPRLVYRLYDGGCSAKWGATKIGLPSGEWRDVFTGRWRDGGRPVSVAQLLANFPVAVLSNGMSC
;
A
#
# COMPACT_ATOMS: atom_id res chain seq x y z
N ALA A 1 -7.10 -6.62 8.68
CA ALA A 1 -7.37 -5.17 8.67
C ALA A 1 -6.73 -4.41 9.86
N SER A 2 -6.79 -4.93 11.10
CA SER A 2 -6.36 -4.20 12.32
C SER A 2 -4.86 -3.83 12.44
N HIS A 3 -4.04 -4.32 11.51
CA HIS A 3 -2.59 -4.13 11.45
C HIS A 3 -2.13 -3.19 10.32
N ILE A 4 -3.04 -2.47 9.68
CA ILE A 4 -2.70 -1.48 8.64
C ILE A 4 -3.18 -0.09 9.05
N CYS A 5 -2.35 0.90 8.76
CA CYS A 5 -2.73 2.29 8.66
C CYS A 5 -2.49 2.74 7.22
N ALA A 6 -3.47 3.38 6.62
CA ALA A 6 -3.33 3.95 5.28
C ALA A 6 -4.00 5.32 5.22
N PHE A 7 -3.38 6.24 4.49
CA PHE A 7 -3.90 7.58 4.29
C PHE A 7 -3.49 8.11 2.92
N ALA A 8 -4.31 9.02 2.39
CA ALA A 8 -4.01 9.74 1.17
C ALA A 8 -3.63 11.20 1.48
N ARG A 9 -2.81 11.80 0.62
CA ARG A 9 -2.48 13.22 0.63
C ARG A 9 -2.53 13.71 -0.81
N ALA A 10 -3.24 14.81 -1.05
CA ALA A 10 -3.37 15.42 -2.36
C ALA A 10 -2.82 16.85 -2.38
N ARG A 11 -2.27 17.27 -3.52
CA ARG A 11 -1.85 18.64 -3.83
C ARG A 11 -2.08 18.91 -5.32
N GLY A 12 -3.12 19.69 -5.64
CA GLY A 12 -3.49 19.91 -7.04
C GLY A 12 -3.90 18.60 -7.70
N GLU A 13 -3.25 18.24 -8.80
CA GLU A 13 -3.49 16.99 -9.54
C GLU A 13 -2.66 15.81 -9.02
N GLU A 14 -1.72 16.06 -8.11
CA GLU A 14 -0.88 15.01 -7.52
C GLU A 14 -1.54 14.42 -6.27
N GLU A 15 -1.59 13.09 -6.20
CA GLU A 15 -2.02 12.36 -5.01
C GLU A 15 -1.01 11.27 -4.65
N ILE A 16 -0.78 11.10 -3.34
CA ILE A 16 -0.07 9.96 -2.81
C ILE A 16 -0.93 9.18 -1.82
N ILE A 17 -0.76 7.86 -1.82
CA ILE A 17 -1.31 6.95 -0.82
C ILE A 17 -0.15 6.29 -0.09
N VAL A 18 -0.15 6.40 1.23
CA VAL A 18 0.84 5.76 2.11
C VAL A 18 0.18 4.62 2.85
N ILE A 19 0.79 3.43 2.80
CA ILE A 19 0.28 2.21 3.43
C ILE A 19 1.39 1.63 4.31
N VAL A 20 1.13 1.58 5.62
CA VAL A 20 2.10 1.12 6.62
C VAL A 20 1.50 0.08 7.56
N PRO A 21 2.30 -0.91 8.00
CA PRO A 21 1.92 -1.80 9.07
C PRO A 21 1.88 -1.06 10.43
N ARG A 22 0.98 -1.49 11.33
CA ARG A 22 0.94 -1.09 12.74
C ARG A 22 0.81 -2.32 13.63
N LEU A 23 1.30 -2.20 14.87
CA LEU A 23 1.25 -3.29 15.86
C LEU A 23 1.92 -4.59 15.33
N VAL A 24 3.14 -4.46 14.79
CA VAL A 24 3.80 -5.50 13.97
C VAL A 24 4.17 -6.77 14.73
N TYR A 25 4.37 -6.73 16.04
CA TYR A 25 4.80 -7.90 16.80
C TYR A 25 3.90 -9.13 16.58
N ARG A 26 2.58 -8.95 16.73
CA ARG A 26 1.60 -10.03 16.50
C ARG A 26 1.40 -10.37 15.02
N LEU A 27 1.72 -9.43 14.12
CA LEU A 27 1.58 -9.66 12.69
C LEU A 27 2.65 -10.64 12.18
N TYR A 28 3.84 -10.63 12.75
CA TYR A 28 4.92 -11.57 12.39
C TYR A 28 4.85 -12.88 13.18
N ASP A 29 4.26 -12.85 14.39
CA ASP A 29 4.01 -14.06 15.21
C ASP A 29 5.28 -14.93 15.37
N GLY A 30 6.40 -14.26 15.68
CA GLY A 30 7.72 -14.89 15.85
C GLY A 30 8.42 -15.31 14.55
N GLY A 31 7.82 -15.13 13.38
CA GLY A 31 8.39 -15.48 12.08
C GLY A 31 9.09 -14.32 11.36
N CYS A 32 9.70 -14.61 10.21
CA CYS A 32 10.34 -13.62 9.34
C CYS A 32 9.38 -13.00 8.32
N SER A 33 8.10 -13.41 8.29
CA SER A 33 7.12 -12.97 7.31
C SER A 33 5.81 -12.56 8.00
N ALA A 34 5.27 -11.42 7.59
CA ALA A 34 4.02 -10.89 8.09
C ALA A 34 2.82 -11.75 7.65
N LYS A 35 1.95 -12.13 8.59
CA LYS A 35 0.73 -12.91 8.35
C LYS A 35 -0.44 -11.98 7.98
N TRP A 36 -0.41 -11.46 6.75
CA TRP A 36 -1.45 -10.55 6.25
C TRP A 36 -2.80 -11.22 5.96
N GLY A 37 -2.81 -12.53 5.70
CA GLY A 37 -4.00 -13.28 5.29
C GLY A 37 -4.66 -12.68 4.06
N ALA A 38 -6.00 -12.60 4.06
CA ALA A 38 -6.79 -11.99 2.98
C ALA A 38 -6.94 -10.45 3.12
N THR A 39 -6.08 -9.77 3.90
CA THR A 39 -6.20 -8.32 4.09
C THR A 39 -5.99 -7.59 2.76
N LYS A 40 -6.99 -6.79 2.37
CA LYS A 40 -6.98 -5.96 1.17
C LYS A 40 -7.22 -4.49 1.52
N ILE A 41 -6.75 -3.60 0.66
CA ILE A 41 -7.06 -2.17 0.70
C ILE A 41 -7.72 -1.75 -0.61
N GLY A 42 -8.78 -0.95 -0.54
CA GLY A 42 -9.35 -0.30 -1.72
C GLY A 42 -8.48 0.87 -2.12
N LEU A 43 -8.08 0.91 -3.39
CA LEU A 43 -7.43 2.08 -3.99
C LEU A 43 -8.47 2.89 -4.76
N PRO A 44 -8.41 4.24 -4.73
CA PRO A 44 -9.20 5.08 -5.63
C PRO A 44 -8.97 4.68 -7.09
N SER A 45 -9.96 4.90 -7.94
CA SER A 45 -9.87 4.66 -9.39
C SER A 45 -8.67 5.40 -10.00
N GLY A 46 -8.05 4.82 -11.02
CA GLY A 46 -6.89 5.39 -11.72
C GLY A 46 -5.67 4.49 -11.66
N GLU A 47 -4.57 4.93 -12.25
CA GLU A 47 -3.29 4.22 -12.22
C GLU A 47 -2.39 4.75 -11.13
N TRP A 48 -1.79 3.83 -10.38
CA TRP A 48 -0.95 4.13 -9.25
C TRP A 48 0.43 3.52 -9.44
N ARG A 49 1.47 4.35 -9.35
CA ARG A 49 2.85 3.86 -9.38
C ARG A 49 3.37 3.70 -7.97
N ASP A 50 3.89 2.52 -7.65
CA ASP A 50 4.64 2.30 -6.43
C ASP A 50 5.99 3.01 -6.51
N VAL A 51 6.25 3.95 -5.61
CA VAL A 51 7.44 4.82 -5.62
C VAL A 51 8.72 4.03 -5.39
N PHE A 52 8.68 2.94 -4.62
CA PHE A 52 9.87 2.17 -4.26
C PHE A 52 10.23 1.12 -5.32
N THR A 53 9.23 0.54 -5.97
CA THR A 53 9.41 -0.57 -6.92
C THR A 53 9.19 -0.17 -8.37
N GLY A 54 8.61 1.01 -8.62
CA GLY A 54 8.22 1.49 -9.94
C GLY A 54 7.04 0.75 -10.57
N ARG A 55 6.45 -0.24 -9.88
CA ARG A 55 5.37 -1.08 -10.40
C ARG A 55 4.06 -0.31 -10.46
N TRP A 56 3.36 -0.43 -11.59
CA TRP A 56 2.01 0.11 -11.76
C TRP A 56 0.94 -0.81 -11.17
N ARG A 57 -0.14 -0.21 -10.67
CA ARG A 57 -1.30 -0.89 -10.08
C ARG A 57 -2.58 -0.19 -10.52
N ASP A 58 -3.56 -0.98 -10.92
CA ASP A 58 -4.89 -0.47 -11.19
C ASP A 58 -5.62 -0.19 -9.88
N GLY A 59 -6.12 1.03 -9.77
CA GLY A 59 -7.09 1.46 -8.78
C GLY A 59 -8.50 0.94 -9.04
N GLY A 60 -9.45 1.35 -8.21
CA GLY A 60 -10.87 0.99 -8.35
C GLY A 60 -11.21 -0.44 -7.94
N ARG A 61 -10.22 -1.24 -7.53
CA ARG A 61 -10.40 -2.59 -6.99
C ARG A 61 -9.55 -2.82 -5.73
N PRO A 62 -9.99 -3.72 -4.82
CA PRO A 62 -9.19 -4.06 -3.65
C PRO A 62 -7.88 -4.77 -4.03
N VAL A 63 -6.76 -4.28 -3.50
CA VAL A 63 -5.41 -4.82 -3.70
C VAL A 63 -4.93 -5.54 -2.45
N SER A 64 -4.22 -6.66 -2.62
CA SER A 64 -3.64 -7.41 -1.51
C SER A 64 -2.54 -6.63 -0.79
N VAL A 65 -2.66 -6.47 0.52
CA VAL A 65 -1.62 -5.84 1.35
C VAL A 65 -0.33 -6.66 1.33
N ALA A 66 -0.44 -7.99 1.30
CA ALA A 66 0.74 -8.87 1.20
C ALA A 66 1.55 -8.60 -0.08
N GLN A 67 0.87 -8.26 -1.18
CA GLN A 67 1.54 -7.94 -2.44
C GLN A 67 2.12 -6.53 -2.48
N LEU A 68 1.45 -5.57 -1.82
CA LEU A 68 1.93 -4.18 -1.74
C LEU A 68 3.18 -4.08 -0.86
N LEU A 69 3.24 -4.85 0.23
CA LEU A 69 4.33 -4.81 1.20
C LEU A 69 5.33 -5.97 1.04
N ALA A 70 5.34 -6.61 -0.13
CA ALA A 70 6.21 -7.78 -0.39
C ALA A 70 7.69 -7.39 -0.47
N ASN A 71 7.99 -6.21 -1.02
CA ASN A 71 9.35 -5.74 -1.24
C ASN A 71 9.85 -4.81 -0.12
N PHE A 72 8.94 -4.01 0.44
CA PHE A 72 9.25 -3.05 1.50
C PHE A 72 8.16 -3.10 2.57
N PRO A 73 8.50 -2.87 3.86
CA PRO A 73 7.52 -2.83 4.96
C PRO A 73 6.65 -1.56 4.93
N VAL A 74 6.62 -0.84 3.81
CA VAL A 74 5.80 0.33 3.52
C VAL A 74 5.57 0.37 2.01
N ALA A 75 4.40 0.83 1.58
CA ALA A 75 4.14 1.20 0.20
C ALA A 75 3.76 2.68 0.13
N VAL A 76 4.32 3.38 -0.86
CA VAL A 76 3.89 4.72 -1.26
C VAL A 76 3.49 4.62 -2.71
N LEU A 77 2.23 4.92 -2.99
CA LEU A 77 1.69 4.95 -4.35
C LEU A 77 1.49 6.41 -4.74
N SER A 78 1.88 6.78 -5.96
CA SER A 78 1.60 8.11 -6.51
C SER A 78 0.80 8.05 -7.80
N ASN A 79 -0.04 9.04 -8.02
CA ASN A 79 -0.67 9.36 -9.29
C ASN A 79 -0.42 10.85 -9.62
N GLY A 80 -0.70 11.26 -10.86
CA GLY A 80 -0.66 12.70 -11.23
C GLY A 80 0.74 13.31 -11.40
N MET A 81 1.81 12.51 -11.36
CA MET A 81 3.13 12.99 -11.80
C MET A 81 3.15 13.05 -13.33
N SER A 82 2.86 14.23 -13.88
CA SER A 82 3.24 14.56 -15.25
C SER A 82 4.76 14.41 -15.38
N CYS A 83 5.19 13.54 -16.30
CA CYS A 83 6.60 13.33 -16.61
C CYS A 83 7.28 14.63 -17.09
#